data_AF-A0A935PNV9-F1
#
_entry.id   AF-A0A935PNV9-F1
#
_cell.length_a   1.000
_cell.length_b   1.000
_cell.length_c   1.000
_cell.angle_alpha   90.00
_cell.angle_beta   90.00
_cell.angle_gamma   90.00
#
_symmetry.space_group_name_H-M   'P 1'
#
loop_
_entity.id
_entity.type
_entity.pdbx_description
1 polymer ?
#
loop_
_entity_poly.entity_id
_entity_poly.type
_entity_poly.pdbx_seq_one_letter_code
_entity_poly.pdbx_strand_id
1 'polypeptide(L)'
;MPLTTRATFRINLILAILGGVVGAIAAIPLTWVGKVVSGAPPADLANYLWNMRVFGIMGALFGPMLAWSSLRNVPLWRAALEPTIGALVGAALGMLTGSDSLFVMGAAFGLALPVWRLNRVYRAHGQLPASADPTNGRLES
;
A
#
# COMPACT_ATOMS: atom_id res chain seq x y z
N MET A 1 24.85 1.51 5.04
CA MET A 1 24.99 2.91 4.59
C MET A 1 23.62 3.59 4.65
N PRO A 2 23.44 4.70 5.38
CA PRO A 2 22.20 5.45 5.33
C PRO A 2 22.01 6.05 3.92
N LEU A 3 20.85 5.84 3.31
CA LEU A 3 20.48 6.50 2.06
C LEU A 3 20.50 8.02 2.29
N THR A 4 21.14 8.76 1.39
CA THR A 4 21.08 10.23 1.43
C THR A 4 19.63 10.67 1.26
N THR A 5 19.22 11.77 1.88
CA THR A 5 17.83 12.30 1.86
C THR A 5 17.26 12.41 0.44
N ARG A 6 18.13 12.72 -0.54
CA ARG A 6 17.77 12.78 -1.97
C ARG A 6 17.48 11.40 -2.59
N ALA A 7 18.24 10.36 -2.21
CA ALA A 7 18.02 9.01 -2.71
C ALA A 7 16.71 8.42 -2.17
N THR A 8 16.41 8.61 -0.89
CA THR A 8 15.14 8.16 -0.29
C THR A 8 13.93 8.84 -0.94
N PHE A 9 14.03 10.15 -1.20
CA PHE A 9 12.97 10.88 -1.90
C PHE A 9 12.73 10.33 -3.32
N ARG A 10 13.80 10.12 -4.10
CA ARG A 10 13.70 9.57 -5.46
C ARG A 10 13.07 8.17 -5.48
N ILE A 11 13.49 7.30 -4.55
CA ILE A 11 12.93 5.95 -4.43
C ILE A 11 11.44 6.02 -4.08
N ASN A 12 11.05 6.86 -3.12
CA ASN A 12 9.64 7.06 -2.77
C ASN A 12 8.82 7.58 -3.94
N LEU A 13 9.37 8.49 -4.74
CA LEU A 13 8.69 9.00 -5.93
C LEU A 13 8.49 7.89 -6.98
N ILE A 14 9.50 7.08 -7.25
CA ILE A 14 9.40 5.94 -8.17
C ILE A 14 8.35 4.93 -7.66
N LEU A 15 8.39 4.60 -6.37
CA LEU A 15 7.41 3.69 -5.76
C LEU A 15 5.99 4.25 -5.79
N ALA A 16 5.83 5.57 -5.66
CA ALA A 16 4.53 6.21 -5.79
C ALA A 16 4.02 6.15 -7.23
N ILE A 17 4.88 6.42 -8.22
CA ILE A 17 4.50 6.29 -9.64
C ILE A 17 4.12 4.84 -9.96
N LEU A 18 4.94 3.88 -9.56
CA LEU A 18 4.67 2.45 -9.78
C LEU A 18 3.39 2.02 -9.07
N GLY A 19 3.22 2.40 -7.80
CA GLY A 19 2.01 2.11 -7.04
C GLY A 19 0.78 2.69 -7.71
N GLY A 20 0.85 3.92 -8.22
CA GLY A 20 -0.26 4.55 -8.93
C GLY A 20 -0.60 3.89 -10.26
N VAL A 21 0.40 3.49 -11.04
CA VAL A 21 0.18 2.75 -12.29
C VAL A 21 -0.48 1.39 -12.00
N VAL A 22 0.05 0.63 -11.04
CA VAL A 22 -0.50 -0.67 -10.64
C VAL A 22 -1.93 -0.51 -10.11
N GLY A 23 -2.18 0.50 -9.27
CA GLY A 23 -3.52 0.81 -8.76
C GLY A 23 -4.51 1.12 -9.87
N ALA A 24 -4.14 1.97 -10.83
CA ALA A 24 -4.99 2.31 -11.97
C ALA A 24 -5.30 1.08 -12.84
N ILE A 25 -4.31 0.22 -13.12
CA ILE A 25 -4.51 -1.01 -13.91
C ILE A 25 -5.42 -1.99 -13.16
N ALA A 26 -5.19 -2.18 -11.85
CA ALA A 26 -6.01 -3.06 -11.02
C ALA A 26 -7.47 -2.59 -10.94
N ALA A 27 -7.74 -1.30 -11.11
CA ALA A 27 -9.09 -0.75 -11.12
C ALA A 27 -9.96 -1.28 -12.27
N ILE A 28 -9.37 -1.72 -13.39
CA ILE A 28 -10.12 -2.23 -14.54
C ILE A 28 -10.94 -3.47 -14.16
N PRO A 29 -10.31 -4.60 -13.76
CA PRO A 29 -11.08 -5.77 -13.35
C PRO A 29 -11.94 -5.49 -12.12
N LEU A 30 -11.49 -4.66 -11.16
CA LEU A 30 -12.29 -4.31 -9.99
C LEU A 30 -13.58 -3.56 -10.35
N THR A 31 -13.53 -2.66 -11.32
CA THR A 31 -14.72 -1.92 -11.78
C THR A 31 -15.76 -2.87 -12.36
N TRP A 32 -15.31 -3.82 -13.18
CA TRP A 32 -16.18 -4.84 -13.75
C TRP A 32 -16.79 -5.73 -12.66
N VAL A 33 -15.97 -6.26 -11.74
CA VAL A 33 -16.46 -7.08 -10.61
C VAL A 33 -17.45 -6.28 -9.75
N GLY A 34 -17.16 -5.02 -9.46
CA GLY A 34 -18.03 -4.15 -8.68
C GLY A 34 -19.43 -3.98 -9.29
N LYS A 35 -19.52 -3.81 -10.62
CA LYS A 35 -20.80 -3.76 -11.33
C LYS A 35 -21.56 -5.08 -11.26
N VAL A 36 -20.87 -6.21 -11.46
CA VAL A 36 -21.48 -7.54 -11.41
C VAL A 36 -22.05 -7.83 -10.02
N VAL A 37 -21.26 -7.59 -8.96
CA VAL A 37 -21.67 -7.87 -7.57
C VAL A 37 -22.81 -6.96 -7.11
N SER A 38 -22.84 -5.71 -7.58
CA SER A 38 -23.91 -4.76 -7.22
C SER A 38 -25.17 -4.88 -8.08
N GLY A 39 -25.17 -5.73 -9.12
CA GLY A 39 -26.29 -5.82 -10.07
C GLY A 39 -26.54 -4.53 -10.85
N ALA A 40 -25.54 -3.65 -10.96
CA ALA A 40 -25.65 -2.35 -11.59
C ALA A 40 -25.52 -2.44 -13.13
N PRO A 41 -25.98 -1.41 -13.87
CA PRO A 41 -25.78 -1.34 -15.32
C PRO A 41 -24.30 -1.46 -15.70
N PRO A 42 -23.97 -1.99 -16.90
CA PRO A 42 -22.60 -2.15 -17.38
C PRO A 42 -21.75 -0.90 -17.16
N ALA A 43 -20.47 -1.09 -16.81
CA ALA A 43 -19.56 0.02 -16.59
C ALA A 43 -19.39 0.83 -17.87
N ASP A 44 -19.61 2.14 -17.78
CA ASP A 44 -19.27 3.08 -18.84
C ASP A 44 -17.80 3.53 -18.72
N LEU A 45 -17.34 4.28 -19.72
CA LEU A 45 -15.97 4.81 -19.72
C LEU A 45 -15.72 5.73 -18.51
N ALA A 46 -16.73 6.47 -18.06
CA ALA A 46 -16.61 7.37 -16.91
C ALA A 46 -16.36 6.60 -15.61
N ASN A 47 -17.00 5.45 -15.42
CA ASN A 47 -16.78 4.56 -14.26
C ASN A 47 -15.35 4.05 -14.23
N TYR A 48 -14.83 3.58 -15.38
CA TYR A 48 -13.45 3.10 -15.46
C TYR A 48 -12.46 4.21 -15.17
N LEU A 49 -12.62 5.40 -15.79
CA LEU A 49 -11.72 6.52 -15.56
C LEU A 49 -11.75 7.01 -14.11
N TRP A 50 -12.93 7.08 -13.51
CA TRP A 50 -13.09 7.43 -12.10
C TRP A 50 -12.35 6.44 -11.19
N ASN A 51 -12.59 5.15 -11.36
CA ASN A 51 -11.94 4.12 -10.53
C ASN A 51 -10.44 4.06 -10.79
N MET A 52 -9.98 4.14 -12.04
CA MET A 52 -8.56 4.23 -12.36
C MET A 52 -7.90 5.40 -11.63
N ARG A 53 -8.55 6.57 -11.61
CA ARG A 53 -8.04 7.75 -10.92
C ARG A 53 -7.99 7.52 -9.41
N VAL A 54 -9.07 7.05 -8.80
CA VAL A 54 -9.14 6.82 -7.35
C VAL A 54 -8.11 5.78 -6.92
N PHE A 55 -8.09 4.60 -7.54
CA PHE A 55 -7.14 3.54 -7.20
C PHE A 55 -5.71 3.91 -7.57
N GLY A 56 -5.49 4.70 -8.62
CA GLY A 56 -4.18 5.24 -8.95
C GLY A 56 -3.66 6.21 -7.88
N ILE A 57 -4.51 7.12 -7.38
CA ILE A 57 -4.15 8.01 -6.26
C ILE A 57 -3.84 7.19 -5.00
N MET A 58 -4.69 6.22 -4.66
CA MET A 58 -4.45 5.33 -3.52
C MET A 58 -3.15 4.54 -3.67
N GLY A 59 -2.91 3.97 -4.85
CA GLY A 59 -1.69 3.25 -5.17
C GLY A 59 -0.45 4.13 -5.04
N ALA A 60 -0.52 5.39 -5.46
CA ALA A 60 0.59 6.33 -5.34
C ALA A 60 0.88 6.74 -3.90
N LEU A 61 -0.16 6.98 -3.11
CA LEU A 61 -0.04 7.37 -1.71
C LEU A 61 0.49 6.22 -0.85
N PHE A 62 0.01 5.00 -1.09
CA PHE A 62 0.29 3.86 -0.22
C PHE A 62 1.35 2.90 -0.75
N GLY A 63 1.65 2.92 -2.05
CA GLY A 63 2.67 2.09 -2.68
C GLY A 63 4.04 2.15 -1.99
N PRO A 64 4.61 3.35 -1.72
CA PRO A 64 5.86 3.46 -0.98
C PRO A 64 5.75 2.83 0.41
N MET A 65 4.65 3.07 1.12
CA MET A 65 4.46 2.60 2.50
C MET A 65 4.36 1.07 2.55
N LEU A 66 3.67 0.45 1.59
CA LEU A 66 3.59 -1.00 1.43
C LEU A 66 4.94 -1.61 1.04
N ALA A 67 5.65 -1.00 0.09
CA ALA A 67 6.98 -1.45 -0.32
C ALA A 67 8.00 -1.39 0.82
N TRP A 68 7.97 -0.34 1.64
CA TRP A 68 8.83 -0.29 2.83
C TRP A 68 8.40 -1.26 3.92
N SER A 69 7.11 -1.61 4.00
CA SER A 69 6.65 -2.63 4.94
C SER A 69 7.11 -4.04 4.54
N SER A 70 7.06 -4.39 3.25
CA SER A 70 7.54 -5.69 2.77
C SER A 70 9.05 -5.87 2.94
N LEU A 71 9.81 -4.77 2.86
CA LEU A 71 11.25 -4.77 3.15
C LEU A 71 11.60 -4.90 4.65
N ARG A 72 10.64 -4.79 5.57
CA ARG A 72 10.86 -4.77 7.04
C ARG A 72 10.59 -6.11 7.74
N ASN A 73 10.77 -7.24 7.06
CA ASN A 73 10.44 -8.58 7.57
C ASN A 73 8.96 -8.75 7.96
N VAL A 74 8.05 -7.92 7.43
CA VAL A 74 6.62 -8.14 7.57
C VAL A 74 6.23 -9.34 6.70
N PRO A 75 5.51 -10.34 7.22
CA PRO A 75 4.98 -11.41 6.38
C PRO A 75 4.18 -10.82 5.22
N LEU A 76 4.53 -11.18 3.97
CA LEU A 76 3.95 -10.58 2.76
C LEU A 76 2.41 -10.64 2.75
N TRP A 77 1.84 -11.74 3.27
CA TRP A 77 0.39 -11.89 3.38
C TRP A 77 -0.24 -10.85 4.31
N ARG A 78 0.42 -10.45 5.41
CA ARG A 78 -0.09 -9.41 6.32
C ARG A 78 0.04 -8.02 5.70
N ALA A 79 1.18 -7.77 5.05
CA ALA A 79 1.43 -6.51 4.34
C ALA A 79 0.42 -6.28 3.21
N ALA A 80 -0.07 -7.34 2.56
CA ALA A 80 -1.11 -7.26 1.54
C ALA A 80 -2.52 -7.25 2.13
N LEU A 81 -2.86 -8.22 3.00
CA LEU A 81 -4.24 -8.44 3.43
C LEU A 81 -4.72 -7.42 4.47
N GLU A 82 -3.92 -7.04 5.48
CA GLU A 82 -4.40 -6.13 6.52
C GLU A 82 -4.79 -4.75 5.96
N PRO A 83 -3.97 -4.11 5.09
CA PRO A 83 -4.34 -2.84 4.47
C PRO A 83 -5.52 -2.98 3.51
N THR A 84 -5.60 -4.09 2.77
CA THR A 84 -6.70 -4.34 1.83
C THR A 84 -8.03 -4.50 2.56
N ILE A 85 -8.06 -5.32 3.62
CA ILE A 85 -9.25 -5.51 4.46
C ILE A 85 -9.65 -4.19 5.11
N GLY A 86 -8.68 -3.47 5.67
CA GLY A 86 -8.95 -2.17 6.28
C GLY A 86 -9.54 -1.19 5.26
N ALA A 87 -8.98 -1.11 4.05
CA ALA A 87 -9.50 -0.27 2.97
C ALA A 87 -10.94 -0.64 2.61
N LEU A 88 -11.25 -1.94 2.50
CA LEU A 88 -12.61 -2.42 2.21
C LEU A 88 -13.60 -2.06 3.32
N VAL A 89 -13.22 -2.25 4.58
CA VAL A 89 -14.06 -1.90 5.74
C VAL A 89 -14.29 -0.40 5.77
N GLY A 90 -13.24 0.41 5.62
CA GLY A 90 -13.35 1.86 5.59
C GLY A 90 -14.20 2.37 4.42
N ALA A 91 -14.03 1.77 3.24
CA ALA A 91 -14.85 2.05 2.06
C ALA A 91 -16.33 1.72 2.31
N ALA A 92 -16.63 0.55 2.87
CA ALA A 92 -18.00 0.14 3.20
C ALA A 92 -18.65 1.09 4.21
N LEU A 93 -17.92 1.47 5.27
CA LEU A 93 -18.40 2.45 6.24
C LEU A 93 -18.67 3.81 5.60
N GLY A 94 -17.81 4.26 4.68
CA GLY A 94 -18.02 5.49 3.92
C GLY A 94 -19.22 5.40 2.97
N MET A 95 -19.42 4.26 2.30
CA MET A 95 -20.59 4.01 1.45
C MET A 95 -21.92 4.14 2.20
N LEU A 96 -21.99 3.66 3.45
CA LEU A 96 -23.19 3.75 4.28
C LEU A 96 -23.64 5.20 4.54
N THR A 97 -22.77 6.18 4.35
CA THR A 97 -23.08 7.60 4.52
C THR A 97 -23.73 8.22 3.28
N GLY A 98 -23.70 7.53 2.13
CA GLY A 98 -24.17 8.07 0.84
C GLY A 98 -23.29 9.18 0.24
N SER A 99 -22.11 9.46 0.83
CA SER A 99 -21.19 10.48 0.36
C SER A 99 -19.96 9.88 -0.33
N ASP A 100 -19.73 10.28 -1.58
CA ASP A 100 -18.56 9.87 -2.35
C ASP A 100 -17.24 10.28 -1.68
N SER A 101 -17.21 11.43 -1.02
CA SER A 101 -16.03 11.92 -0.30
C SER A 101 -15.73 11.05 0.93
N LEU A 102 -16.76 10.67 1.69
CA LEU A 102 -16.59 9.82 2.87
C LEU A 102 -16.26 8.37 2.49
N PHE A 103 -16.74 7.89 1.35
CA PHE A 103 -16.28 6.63 0.76
C PHE A 103 -14.76 6.64 0.51
N VAL A 104 -14.26 7.66 -0.19
CA VAL A 104 -12.82 7.77 -0.51
C VAL A 104 -11.99 7.96 0.76
N MET A 105 -12.43 8.83 1.68
CA MET A 105 -11.74 9.04 2.95
C MET A 105 -11.74 7.78 3.81
N GLY A 106 -12.88 7.09 3.90
CA GLY A 106 -13.01 5.83 4.61
C GLY A 106 -12.04 4.79 4.07
N ALA A 107 -12.01 4.60 2.75
CA ALA A 107 -11.06 3.70 2.11
C ALA A 107 -9.59 4.07 2.40
N ALA A 108 -9.25 5.36 2.32
CA ALA A 108 -7.91 5.85 2.62
C ALA A 108 -7.50 5.61 4.07
N PHE A 109 -8.37 5.95 5.04
CA PHE A 109 -8.10 5.71 6.46
C PHE A 109 -8.01 4.23 6.78
N GLY A 110 -8.92 3.45 6.21
CA GLY A 110 -8.96 2.00 6.31
C GLY A 110 -7.66 1.36 5.82
N LEU A 111 -7.03 1.92 4.79
CA LEU A 111 -5.73 1.45 4.30
C LEU A 111 -4.57 1.98 5.16
N ALA A 112 -4.58 3.28 5.47
CA ALA A 112 -3.48 3.95 6.17
C ALA A 112 -3.23 3.41 7.59
N LEU A 113 -4.30 3.13 8.34
CA LEU A 113 -4.23 2.67 9.73
C LEU A 113 -3.49 1.33 9.89
N PRO A 114 -3.87 0.25 9.17
CA PRO A 114 -3.13 -1.01 9.17
C PRO A 114 -1.68 -0.85 8.74
N VAL A 115 -1.40 -0.07 7.69
CA VAL A 115 -0.02 0.12 7.24
C VAL A 115 0.81 0.86 8.28
N TRP A 116 0.25 1.89 8.93
CA TRP A 116 0.92 2.58 10.04
C TRP A 116 1.20 1.64 11.21
N ARG A 117 0.21 0.81 11.58
CA ARG A 117 0.36 -0.20 12.65
C ARG A 117 1.45 -1.21 12.31
N LEU A 118 1.43 -1.80 11.11
CA LEU A 118 2.44 -2.75 10.65
C LEU A 118 3.82 -2.12 10.64
N ASN A 119 3.93 -0.90 10.12
CA ASN A 119 5.17 -0.14 10.11
C ASN A 119 5.70 0.09 11.53
N ARG A 120 4.82 0.42 12.49
CA ARG A 120 5.18 0.61 13.91
C ARG A 120 5.64 -0.68 14.58
N VAL A 121 4.91 -1.79 14.41
CA VAL A 121 5.21 -3.10 15.05
C VAL A 121 6.53 -3.68 14.55
N TYR A 122 6.75 -3.63 13.24
CA TYR A 122 7.92 -4.25 12.61
C TYR A 122 9.13 -3.31 12.52
N ARG A 123 9.01 -2.04 12.94
CA ARG A 123 10.15 -1.11 13.05
C ARG A 123 11.24 -1.62 14.00
N ALA A 124 10.87 -2.36 15.04
CA ALA A 124 11.80 -2.89 16.04
C ALA A 124 12.57 -4.14 15.56
N HIS A 125 12.04 -4.87 14.58
CA HIS A 125 12.61 -6.14 14.10
C HIS A 125 13.68 -5.96 13.00
N GLY A 126 13.95 -4.71 12.60
CA GLY A 126 14.93 -4.35 11.57
C GLY A 126 16.34 -4.06 12.09
N GLN A 127 16.60 -4.20 13.39
CA GLN A 127 17.97 -4.27 13.90
C GLN A 127 18.50 -5.68 13.63
N LEU A 128 19.07 -5.88 12.44
CA LEU A 128 20.02 -6.97 12.22
C LEU A 128 21.05 -6.92 13.36
N PRO A 129 21.40 -8.02 14.04
CA PRO A 129 22.50 -8.03 14.97
C PRO A 129 23.74 -7.50 14.25
N ALA A 130 24.28 -6.38 14.73
CA ALA A 130 25.56 -5.85 14.29
C ALA A 130 26.68 -6.73 14.88
N SER A 131 26.76 -8.00 14.49
CA SER A 131 27.77 -8.91 15.01
C SER A 131 27.82 -10.20 14.20
N ALA A 132 28.59 -10.16 13.13
CA ALA A 132 29.51 -11.23 12.75
C ALA A 132 30.58 -10.57 11.88
N ASP A 133 31.45 -9.80 12.54
CA ASP A 133 32.72 -9.38 11.97
C ASP A 133 33.51 -10.65 11.63
N PRO A 134 33.71 -11.02 10.35
CA PRO A 134 34.43 -12.23 9.99
C PRO A 134 35.95 -12.11 10.20
N THR A 135 36.42 -10.94 10.65
CA THR A 135 37.85 -10.59 10.62
C THR A 135 38.59 -10.89 11.91
N ASN A 136 37.91 -11.24 13.00
CA ASN A 136 38.56 -11.61 14.27
C ASN A 136 39.12 -13.05 14.33
N GLY A 137 38.93 -13.87 13.29
CA GLY A 137 39.43 -15.26 13.25
C GLY A 137 40.65 -15.50 12.36
N ARG A 138 41.28 -14.45 11.82
CA ARG A 138 42.37 -14.57 10.83
C ARG A 138 43.75 -14.08 11.28
N LEU A 139 43.93 -13.72 12.56
CA LEU A 139 45.21 -13.23 13.08
C LEU A 139 45.84 -14.11 14.16
N GLU A 140 45.29 -15.30 14.42
CA GLU A 140 45.85 -16.29 15.35
C GLU A 140 45.98 -17.66 14.68
N SER A 141 46.90 -17.78 13.70
CA SER A 141 47.47 -19.06 13.28
C SER A 141 48.82 -18.86 12.61
#